data_AF-A0A2W4NP30-F1
#
_entry.id   AF-A0A2W4NP30-F1
#
_cell.length_a   1.000
_cell.length_b   1.000
_cell.length_c   1.000
_cell.angle_alpha   90.00
_cell.angle_beta   90.00
_cell.angle_gamma   90.00
#
_symmetry.space_group_name_H-M   'P 1'
#
loop_
_entity.id
_entity.type
_entity.pdbx_description
1 polymer ?
#
loop_
_entity_poly.entity_id
_entity_poly.type
_entity_poly.pdbx_seq_one_letter_code
_entity_poly.pdbx_strand_id
1 'polypeptide(L)'
;MGLKGPPQAPKPPEAPAKSPPGPDDTPEPPLVRSARDLQRARQFVEPPVTRSIDPGYGGPWDLLAQLLQSGPWLAVLVSAACLLVLYTLWVQPERTRISTYPGPRSVPINAEVQTSYPQLPTAPGENSLIGPPTITAEQIDAILAQYGSPAAGTGRVWVELGIRYNIDPAYALAFFIHESSAGTNPAWAGIKPDGTTTHNVGNIICAGYPTCFNRFRDYPNWEAGIEDWYKLISVEYINGRGVHTVEQIIPIYAPSFENNVPAYINAVNNLVHTWRTEGVRR
;
A
#
# COMPACT_ATOMS: atom_id res chain seq x y z
N MET A 1 -42.33 -63.04 12.48
CA MET A 1 -42.52 -61.91 13.42
C MET A 1 -41.14 -61.45 13.89
N GLY A 2 -40.66 -60.22 13.68
CA GLY A 2 -41.17 -59.05 13.00
C GLY A 2 -39.99 -58.21 12.49
N LEU A 3 -40.22 -57.49 11.40
CA LEU A 3 -39.25 -56.65 10.70
C LEU A 3 -38.93 -55.41 11.56
N LYS A 4 -37.65 -55.16 11.86
CA LYS A 4 -37.17 -53.88 12.40
C LYS A 4 -36.69 -53.02 11.23
N GLY A 5 -37.37 -51.90 11.01
CA GLY A 5 -37.05 -50.93 9.96
C GLY A 5 -35.74 -50.17 10.22
N PRO A 6 -35.21 -49.48 9.19
CA PRO A 6 -33.94 -48.77 9.27
C PRO A 6 -34.01 -47.53 10.18
N PRO A 7 -32.87 -47.10 10.77
CA PRO A 7 -32.79 -45.94 11.66
C PRO A 7 -33.06 -44.63 10.92
N GLN A 8 -33.79 -43.75 11.59
CA GLN A 8 -34.26 -42.45 11.08
C GLN A 8 -33.12 -41.41 11.14
N ALA A 9 -32.92 -40.68 10.04
CA ALA A 9 -31.92 -39.62 9.94
C ALA A 9 -32.23 -38.43 10.88
N PRO A 10 -31.21 -37.73 11.42
CA PRO A 10 -31.41 -36.57 12.27
C PRO A 10 -32.03 -35.40 11.51
N LYS A 11 -32.99 -34.73 12.16
CA LYS A 11 -33.75 -33.58 11.65
C LYS A 11 -32.81 -32.34 11.53
N PRO A 12 -32.87 -31.54 10.46
CA PRO A 12 -32.06 -30.33 10.33
C PRO A 12 -32.44 -29.27 11.37
N PRO A 13 -31.50 -28.42 11.82
CA PRO A 13 -31.78 -27.35 12.77
C PRO A 13 -32.74 -26.33 12.15
N GLU A 14 -33.73 -25.95 12.95
CA GLU A 14 -34.76 -24.96 12.65
C GLU A 14 -34.12 -23.56 12.56
N ALA A 15 -34.33 -22.87 11.44
CA ALA A 15 -33.83 -21.50 11.26
C ALA A 15 -34.50 -20.56 12.28
N PRO A 16 -33.78 -19.59 12.86
CA PRO A 16 -34.38 -18.64 13.79
C PRO A 16 -35.46 -17.82 13.08
N ALA A 17 -36.64 -17.78 13.70
CA ALA A 17 -37.78 -16.99 13.27
C ALA A 17 -37.39 -15.50 13.14
N LYS A 18 -37.78 -14.88 12.02
CA LYS A 18 -37.64 -13.44 11.82
C LYS A 18 -38.42 -12.70 12.91
N SER A 19 -37.75 -11.77 13.58
CA SER A 19 -38.36 -10.85 14.55
C SER A 19 -39.52 -10.06 13.90
N PRO A 20 -40.60 -9.77 14.65
CA PRO A 20 -41.72 -9.01 14.11
C PRO A 20 -41.32 -7.57 13.76
N PRO A 21 -41.92 -6.97 12.72
CA PRO A 21 -41.65 -5.59 12.34
C PRO A 21 -42.06 -4.62 13.46
N GLY A 22 -41.21 -3.62 13.70
CA GLY A 22 -41.44 -2.55 14.66
C GLY A 22 -42.56 -1.60 14.20
N PRO A 23 -43.10 -0.78 15.11
CA PRO A 23 -44.25 0.10 14.83
C PRO A 23 -43.83 1.33 14.02
N ASP A 24 -43.54 1.15 12.73
CA ASP A 24 -43.50 2.24 11.74
C ASP A 24 -43.79 1.76 10.30
N ASP A 25 -44.36 0.56 10.14
CA ASP A 25 -44.81 0.04 8.83
C ASP A 25 -46.31 0.29 8.62
N THR A 26 -46.70 1.57 8.53
CA THR A 26 -48.02 1.96 7.99
C THR A 26 -47.87 2.55 6.59
N PRO A 27 -48.60 2.06 5.56
CA PRO A 27 -48.59 2.66 4.23
C PRO A 27 -49.20 4.07 4.30
N GLU A 28 -48.45 5.08 3.85
CA GLU A 28 -48.95 6.46 3.78
C GLU A 28 -50.22 6.54 2.88
N PRO A 29 -51.31 7.15 3.37
CA PRO A 29 -52.52 7.38 2.58
C PRO A 29 -52.31 8.48 1.52
N PRO A 30 -53.04 8.43 0.39
CA PRO A 30 -52.84 9.35 -0.73
C PRO A 30 -53.18 10.78 -0.34
N LEU A 31 -52.24 11.70 -0.59
CA LEU A 31 -52.34 13.13 -0.26
C LEU A 31 -53.61 13.77 -0.84
N VAL A 32 -54.62 13.92 0.00
CA VAL A 32 -55.73 14.86 -0.22
C VAL A 32 -55.14 16.26 -0.01
N ARG A 33 -54.74 16.91 -1.11
CA ARG A 33 -54.20 18.28 -1.08
C ARG A 33 -55.24 19.22 -0.48
N SER A 34 -54.95 19.74 0.71
CA SER A 34 -55.82 20.70 1.35
C SER A 34 -55.79 22.03 0.59
N ALA A 35 -56.89 22.79 0.58
CA ALA A 35 -56.94 24.11 -0.06
C ALA A 35 -55.89 25.10 0.49
N ARG A 36 -55.35 24.83 1.70
CA ARG A 36 -54.25 25.60 2.30
C ARG A 36 -52.89 25.32 1.66
N ASP A 37 -52.67 24.11 1.13
CA ASP A 37 -51.43 23.75 0.43
C ASP A 37 -51.35 24.38 -0.97
N LEU A 38 -52.50 24.57 -1.63
CA LEU A 38 -52.59 25.33 -2.88
C LEU A 38 -52.40 26.84 -2.67
N GLN A 39 -52.81 27.40 -1.52
CA GLN A 39 -52.52 28.79 -1.17
C GLN A 39 -51.03 29.02 -0.84
N ARG A 40 -50.36 28.08 -0.15
CA ARG A 40 -48.90 28.14 0.05
C ARG A 40 -48.11 27.97 -1.25
N ALA A 41 -48.56 27.11 -2.17
CA ALA A 41 -47.90 26.93 -3.47
C ALA A 41 -48.01 28.15 -4.41
N ARG A 42 -49.01 29.02 -4.21
CA ARG A 42 -49.12 30.30 -4.95
C ARG A 42 -48.26 31.44 -4.38
N GLN A 43 -47.75 31.31 -3.16
CA GLN A 43 -46.84 32.30 -2.56
C GLN A 43 -45.37 32.12 -3.00
N PHE A 44 -45.05 31.07 -3.77
CA PHE A 44 -43.71 30.80 -4.30
C PHE A 44 -43.59 30.95 -5.82
N VAL A 45 -44.52 31.65 -6.47
CA VAL A 45 -44.40 32.05 -7.87
C VAL A 45 -44.49 33.57 -7.97
N GLU A 46 -43.47 34.25 -7.45
CA GLU A 46 -43.13 35.60 -7.91
C GLU A 46 -41.99 35.48 -8.93
N PRO A 47 -42.04 36.22 -10.06
CA PRO A 47 -40.91 36.30 -10.96
C PRO A 47 -39.71 36.86 -10.19
N PRO A 48 -38.47 36.41 -10.47
CA PRO A 48 -37.31 36.91 -9.75
C PRO A 48 -37.24 38.42 -9.94
N VAL A 49 -37.44 39.16 -8.84
CA VAL A 49 -37.00 40.54 -8.74
C VAL A 49 -35.49 40.49 -8.97
N THR A 50 -35.07 40.97 -10.13
CA THR A 50 -33.66 41.26 -10.40
C THR A 50 -33.24 42.34 -9.44
N ARG A 51 -32.77 41.94 -8.25
CA ARG A 51 -31.84 42.75 -7.49
C ARG A 51 -30.65 42.96 -8.40
N SER A 52 -30.49 44.18 -8.90
CA SER A 52 -29.21 44.67 -9.38
C SER A 52 -28.22 44.45 -8.25
N ILE A 53 -27.38 43.42 -8.40
CA ILE A 53 -26.19 43.30 -7.60
C ILE A 53 -25.34 44.49 -8.01
N ASP A 54 -25.19 45.47 -7.12
CA ASP A 54 -24.12 46.46 -7.24
C ASP A 54 -22.81 45.67 -7.44
N PRO A 55 -22.05 45.90 -8.53
CA PRO A 55 -20.78 45.23 -8.76
C PRO A 55 -19.71 45.89 -7.86
N GLY A 56 -19.87 45.71 -6.55
CA GLY A 56 -19.00 46.25 -5.51
C GLY A 56 -17.99 45.23 -4.97
N TYR A 57 -17.96 44.01 -5.50
CA TYR A 57 -16.96 43.00 -5.16
C TYR A 57 -16.31 42.48 -6.43
N GLY A 58 -15.07 42.94 -6.64
CA GLY A 58 -14.29 42.66 -7.83
C GLY A 58 -14.10 41.17 -8.05
N GLY A 59 -14.58 40.70 -9.20
CA GLY A 59 -14.29 39.35 -9.66
C GLY A 59 -12.80 39.16 -9.93
N PRO A 60 -12.33 37.93 -10.16
CA PRO A 60 -10.93 37.67 -10.52
C PRO A 60 -10.48 38.49 -11.76
N TRP A 61 -11.44 38.86 -12.62
CA TRP A 61 -11.23 39.72 -13.77
C TRP A 61 -11.08 41.22 -13.43
N ASP A 62 -11.73 41.71 -12.36
CA ASP A 62 -11.58 43.09 -11.88
C ASP A 62 -10.24 43.29 -11.16
N LEU A 63 -9.77 42.26 -10.44
CA LEU A 63 -8.42 42.24 -9.86
C LEU A 63 -7.34 42.26 -10.95
N LEU A 64 -7.54 41.52 -12.04
CA LEU A 64 -6.67 41.56 -13.21
C LEU A 64 -6.67 42.92 -13.90
N ALA A 65 -7.84 43.54 -14.05
CA ALA A 65 -7.98 44.88 -14.63
C ALA A 65 -7.33 45.97 -13.75
N GLN A 66 -7.48 45.90 -12.43
CA GLN A 66 -6.82 46.79 -11.47
C GLN A 66 -5.29 46.56 -11.42
N LEU A 67 -4.82 45.32 -11.58
CA LEU A 67 -3.40 44.99 -11.66
C LEU A 67 -2.74 45.52 -12.95
N LEU A 68 -3.48 45.52 -14.06
CA LEU A 68 -3.04 46.11 -15.33
C LEU A 68 -3.03 47.65 -15.29
N GLN A 69 -3.94 48.27 -14.53
CA GLN A 69 -4.02 49.74 -14.38
C GLN A 69 -3.06 50.31 -13.32
N SER A 70 -2.69 49.53 -12.29
CA SER A 70 -1.78 49.94 -11.18
C SER A 70 -0.29 50.00 -11.57
N GLY A 71 0.00 49.78 -12.85
CA GLY A 71 1.32 49.92 -13.45
C GLY A 71 1.73 48.61 -14.11
N PRO A 72 2.12 48.62 -15.41
CA PRO A 72 2.44 47.40 -16.15
C PRO A 72 3.53 46.56 -15.49
N TRP A 73 4.35 47.18 -14.64
CA TRP A 73 5.39 46.53 -13.84
C TRP A 73 4.85 45.57 -12.78
N LEU A 74 3.69 45.81 -12.15
CA LEU A 74 3.13 44.88 -11.16
C LEU A 74 2.61 43.61 -11.82
N ALA A 75 1.95 43.73 -12.97
CA ALA A 75 1.54 42.57 -13.77
C ALA A 75 2.75 41.78 -14.29
N VAL A 76 3.81 42.46 -14.70
CA VAL A 76 5.08 41.82 -15.10
C VAL A 76 5.76 41.14 -13.91
N LEU A 77 5.77 41.75 -12.72
CA LEU A 77 6.37 41.16 -11.52
C LEU A 77 5.59 39.94 -11.02
N VAL A 78 4.26 40.00 -11.03
CA VAL A 78 3.41 38.85 -10.67
C VAL A 78 3.55 37.74 -11.71
N SER A 79 3.58 38.08 -13.00
CA SER A 79 3.81 37.09 -14.07
C SER A 79 5.20 36.48 -13.96
N ALA A 80 6.23 37.27 -13.67
CA ALA A 80 7.58 36.79 -13.45
C ALA A 80 7.66 35.90 -12.19
N ALA A 81 6.97 36.26 -11.10
CA ALA A 81 6.90 35.43 -9.90
C ALA A 81 6.15 34.11 -10.14
N CYS A 82 5.03 34.14 -10.87
CA CYS A 82 4.31 32.92 -11.26
C CYS A 82 5.14 32.05 -12.21
N LEU A 83 5.82 32.64 -13.19
CA LEU A 83 6.73 31.92 -14.08
C LEU A 83 7.96 31.41 -13.32
N LEU A 84 8.44 32.11 -12.30
CA LEU A 84 9.51 31.64 -11.42
C LEU A 84 9.03 30.47 -10.56
N VAL A 85 7.79 30.48 -10.06
CA VAL A 85 7.19 29.35 -9.33
C VAL A 85 6.94 28.17 -10.26
N LEU A 86 6.43 28.39 -11.46
CA LEU A 86 6.24 27.33 -12.45
C LEU A 86 7.58 26.78 -12.95
N TYR A 87 8.58 27.64 -13.14
CA TYR A 87 9.95 27.26 -13.45
C TYR A 87 10.59 26.53 -12.28
N THR A 88 10.40 26.94 -11.02
CA THR A 88 10.92 26.18 -9.88
C THR A 88 10.20 24.84 -9.75
N LEU A 89 8.90 24.73 -10.05
CA LEU A 89 8.16 23.46 -10.09
C LEU A 89 8.57 22.57 -11.27
N TRP A 90 8.89 23.14 -12.42
CA TRP A 90 9.31 22.45 -13.65
C TRP A 90 10.80 22.08 -13.66
N VAL A 91 11.62 22.88 -12.98
CA VAL A 91 13.07 22.69 -12.77
C VAL A 91 13.35 22.07 -11.41
N GLN A 92 12.33 21.69 -10.63
CA GLN A 92 12.55 20.67 -9.60
C GLN A 92 13.08 19.44 -10.35
N PRO A 93 14.34 19.00 -10.14
CA PRO A 93 14.68 17.64 -10.53
C PRO A 93 13.68 16.75 -9.78
N GLU A 94 13.03 15.80 -10.44
CA GLU A 94 12.11 14.85 -9.80
C GLU A 94 12.66 14.42 -8.44
N ARG A 95 12.13 15.01 -7.37
CA ARG A 95 12.57 14.77 -6.00
C ARG A 95 11.38 14.72 -5.06
N THR A 96 10.39 13.92 -5.42
CA THR A 96 9.93 12.91 -4.47
C THR A 96 10.89 11.72 -4.57
N ARG A 97 12.09 11.85 -3.97
CA ARG A 97 13.00 10.71 -3.82
C ARG A 97 12.39 9.74 -2.80
N ILE A 98 11.64 8.74 -3.29
CA ILE A 98 11.33 7.54 -2.50
C ILE A 98 12.50 6.55 -2.54
N SER A 99 13.49 6.74 -3.43
CA SER A 99 14.73 5.97 -3.45
C SER A 99 15.87 6.81 -4.02
N THR A 100 16.97 6.93 -3.27
CA THR A 100 18.23 7.53 -3.72
C THR A 100 19.05 6.60 -4.60
N TYR A 101 18.64 5.33 -4.74
CA TYR A 101 19.38 4.31 -5.47
C TYR A 101 19.60 4.71 -6.94
N PRO A 102 20.84 5.00 -7.36
CA PRO A 102 21.16 5.05 -8.78
C PRO A 102 21.16 3.60 -9.26
N GLY A 103 20.35 3.27 -10.28
CA GLY A 103 20.36 1.97 -10.97
C GLY A 103 21.79 1.41 -11.14
N PRO A 104 21.97 0.09 -11.30
CA PRO A 104 23.24 -0.60 -11.09
C PRO A 104 24.38 0.07 -11.88
N ARG A 105 25.14 0.91 -11.19
CA ARG A 105 26.55 1.07 -11.51
C ARG A 105 27.17 -0.26 -11.12
N SER A 106 27.99 -0.82 -12.00
CA SER A 106 28.85 -1.96 -11.76
C SER A 106 29.71 -1.71 -10.52
N VAL A 107 29.15 -2.00 -9.35
CA VAL A 107 29.91 -2.14 -8.13
C VAL A 107 30.73 -3.41 -8.34
N PRO A 108 32.06 -3.35 -8.24
CA PRO A 108 32.85 -4.57 -8.31
C PRO A 108 32.33 -5.54 -7.25
N ILE A 109 32.19 -6.81 -7.63
CA ILE A 109 31.63 -7.93 -6.85
C ILE A 109 32.39 -8.15 -5.51
N ASN A 110 33.45 -7.38 -5.26
CA ASN A 110 34.33 -7.43 -4.09
C ASN A 110 34.14 -6.27 -3.11
N ALA A 111 33.11 -5.41 -3.26
CA ALA A 111 32.73 -4.51 -2.18
C ALA A 111 32.05 -5.34 -1.08
N GLU A 112 32.85 -5.92 -0.20
CA GLU A 112 32.39 -6.57 1.03
C GLU A 112 31.42 -5.60 1.72
N VAL A 113 30.13 -5.96 1.74
CA VAL A 113 29.16 -5.29 2.62
C VAL A 113 29.70 -5.52 4.02
N GLN A 114 30.29 -4.48 4.62
CA GLN A 114 30.77 -4.52 6.00
C GLN A 114 29.55 -4.77 6.91
N THR A 115 29.30 -6.05 7.19
CA THR A 115 28.10 -6.57 7.86
C THR A 115 28.28 -6.70 9.37
N SER A 116 29.19 -5.94 9.96
CA SER A 116 29.22 -5.77 11.41
C SER A 116 28.25 -4.65 11.79
N TYR A 117 26.95 -4.93 11.82
CA TYR A 117 26.05 -4.09 12.59
C TYR A 117 26.43 -4.30 14.07
N PRO A 118 26.88 -3.27 14.81
CA PRO A 118 26.86 -3.34 16.27
C PRO A 118 25.45 -3.79 16.68
N GLN A 119 25.29 -4.55 17.77
CA GLN A 119 23.94 -4.83 18.27
C GLN A 119 23.23 -3.50 18.55
N LEU A 120 22.43 -3.05 17.58
CA LEU A 120 21.65 -1.84 17.70
C LEU A 120 20.57 -2.16 18.73
N PRO A 121 20.45 -1.38 19.81
CA PRO A 121 19.46 -1.64 20.83
C PRO A 121 18.07 -1.66 20.20
N THR A 122 17.32 -2.73 20.46
CA THR A 122 15.92 -2.86 20.04
C THR A 122 15.05 -2.46 21.21
N ALA A 123 14.11 -1.54 20.98
CA ALA A 123 13.20 -1.12 22.04
C ALA A 123 12.27 -2.28 22.45
N PRO A 124 11.79 -2.33 23.70
CA PRO A 124 10.82 -3.34 24.11
C PRO A 124 9.59 -3.33 23.21
N GLY A 125 9.24 -4.51 22.67
CA GLY A 125 8.10 -4.68 21.77
C GLY A 125 8.40 -4.40 20.29
N GLU A 126 9.62 -4.01 19.93
CA GLU A 126 10.05 -3.94 18.53
C GLU A 126 10.74 -5.22 18.08
N ASN A 127 10.64 -5.50 16.78
CA ASN A 127 11.13 -6.71 16.16
C ASN A 127 12.26 -6.38 15.18
N SER A 128 13.50 -6.64 15.57
CA SER A 128 14.64 -6.40 14.68
C SER A 128 14.66 -7.38 13.51
N LEU A 129 14.96 -6.84 12.32
CA LEU A 129 15.25 -7.60 11.11
C LEU A 129 16.69 -8.14 11.10
N ILE A 130 17.59 -7.51 11.84
CA ILE A 130 19.01 -7.86 11.87
C ILE A 130 19.20 -9.13 12.69
N GLY A 131 19.86 -10.12 12.10
CA GLY A 131 20.20 -11.35 12.80
C GLY A 131 20.38 -12.54 11.87
N PRO A 132 20.80 -13.68 12.43
CA PRO A 132 20.93 -14.91 11.68
C PRO A 132 19.56 -15.44 11.24
N PRO A 133 19.51 -16.34 10.23
CA PRO A 133 18.28 -17.02 9.87
C PRO A 133 17.61 -17.75 11.02
N THR A 134 16.30 -17.52 11.19
CA THR A 134 15.47 -18.24 12.16
C THR A 134 14.60 -19.33 11.55
N ILE A 135 14.60 -19.44 10.21
CA ILE A 135 13.97 -20.51 9.44
C ILE A 135 14.95 -21.07 8.39
N THR A 136 14.81 -22.35 8.06
CA THR A 136 15.67 -23.05 7.08
C THR A 136 15.17 -22.86 5.64
N ALA A 137 16.02 -23.22 4.66
CA ALA A 137 15.65 -23.17 3.25
C ALA A 137 14.43 -24.07 2.95
N GLU A 138 14.40 -25.27 3.52
CA GLU A 138 13.30 -26.23 3.35
C GLU A 138 12.00 -25.72 3.99
N GLN A 139 12.11 -25.00 5.10
CA GLN A 139 10.97 -24.33 5.73
C GLN A 139 10.42 -23.22 4.83
N ILE A 140 11.30 -22.40 4.23
CA ILE A 140 10.89 -21.36 3.27
C ILE A 140 10.21 -21.99 2.05
N ASP A 141 10.77 -23.06 1.49
CA ASP A 141 10.17 -23.75 0.35
C ASP A 141 8.80 -24.36 0.70
N ALA A 142 8.66 -24.93 1.89
CA ALA A 142 7.37 -25.43 2.37
C ALA A 142 6.33 -24.31 2.53
N ILE A 143 6.72 -23.14 3.06
CA ILE A 143 5.84 -21.96 3.14
C ILE A 143 5.44 -21.52 1.73
N LEU A 144 6.40 -21.28 0.84
CA LEU A 144 6.13 -20.84 -0.53
C LEU A 144 5.21 -21.82 -1.27
N ALA A 145 5.39 -23.12 -1.08
CA ALA A 145 4.52 -24.14 -1.64
C ALA A 145 3.08 -24.06 -1.09
N GLN A 146 2.89 -23.79 0.21
CA GLN A 146 1.54 -23.61 0.79
C GLN A 146 0.79 -22.42 0.20
N TYR A 147 1.51 -21.36 -0.17
CA TYR A 147 0.93 -20.21 -0.85
C TYR A 147 0.69 -20.46 -2.34
N GLY A 148 1.15 -21.60 -2.90
CA GLY A 148 1.17 -21.83 -4.35
C GLY A 148 2.11 -20.89 -5.10
N SER A 149 3.15 -20.41 -4.41
CA SER A 149 4.01 -19.35 -4.91
C SER A 149 4.80 -19.76 -6.15
N PRO A 150 4.89 -18.91 -7.18
CA PRO A 150 5.80 -19.13 -8.31
C PRO A 150 7.28 -19.02 -7.92
N ALA A 151 7.59 -18.59 -6.69
CA ALA A 151 8.95 -18.57 -6.14
C ALA A 151 9.32 -19.85 -5.37
N ALA A 152 8.44 -20.87 -5.30
CA ALA A 152 8.76 -22.12 -4.61
C ALA A 152 10.03 -22.79 -5.18
N GLY A 153 10.86 -23.37 -4.30
CA GLY A 153 12.16 -23.94 -4.67
C GLY A 153 13.32 -22.93 -4.60
N THR A 154 13.06 -21.70 -4.16
CA THR A 154 14.08 -20.65 -3.99
C THR A 154 14.59 -20.54 -2.55
N GLY A 155 14.16 -21.37 -1.61
CA GLY A 155 14.45 -21.27 -0.17
C GLY A 155 15.94 -21.07 0.16
N ARG A 156 16.83 -21.75 -0.56
CA ARG A 156 18.29 -21.58 -0.41
C ARG A 156 18.74 -20.14 -0.67
N VAL A 157 18.20 -19.50 -1.69
CA VAL A 157 18.52 -18.11 -2.09
C VAL A 157 18.15 -17.14 -0.97
N TRP A 158 16.97 -17.29 -0.37
CA TRP A 158 16.53 -16.46 0.75
C TRP A 158 17.48 -16.55 1.94
N VAL A 159 17.91 -17.77 2.31
CA VAL A 159 18.82 -17.99 3.45
C VAL A 159 20.22 -17.45 3.16
N GLU A 160 20.79 -17.74 1.99
CA GLU A 160 22.14 -17.28 1.62
C GLU A 160 22.24 -15.75 1.59
N LEU A 161 21.22 -15.08 1.03
CA LEU A 161 21.15 -13.63 1.03
C LEU A 161 20.91 -13.07 2.44
N GLY A 162 20.05 -13.72 3.23
CA GLY A 162 19.85 -13.33 4.63
C GLY A 162 21.16 -13.35 5.43
N ILE A 163 21.98 -14.38 5.26
CA ILE A 163 23.33 -14.46 5.83
C ILE A 163 24.22 -13.34 5.28
N ARG A 164 24.26 -13.16 3.95
CA ARG A 164 25.09 -12.15 3.28
C ARG A 164 24.80 -10.72 3.76
N TYR A 165 23.54 -10.40 4.02
CA TYR A 165 23.10 -9.07 4.44
C TYR A 165 22.90 -8.94 5.96
N ASN A 166 23.09 -10.02 6.72
CA ASN A 166 22.79 -10.13 8.15
C ASN A 166 21.34 -9.69 8.48
N ILE A 167 20.40 -10.20 7.69
CA ILE A 167 18.96 -9.96 7.82
C ILE A 167 18.27 -11.33 7.89
N ASP A 168 17.40 -11.53 8.87
CA ASP A 168 16.70 -12.80 9.00
C ASP A 168 15.68 -13.00 7.84
N PRO A 169 15.83 -14.05 7.00
CA PRO A 169 14.93 -14.36 5.89
C PRO A 169 13.46 -14.49 6.24
N ALA A 170 13.13 -14.78 7.50
CA ALA A 170 11.74 -14.78 7.94
C ALA A 170 11.06 -13.44 7.63
N TYR A 171 11.72 -12.31 7.87
CA TYR A 171 11.11 -11.00 7.59
C TYR A 171 11.00 -10.73 6.08
N ALA A 172 12.02 -11.08 5.29
CA ALA A 172 11.97 -10.93 3.83
C ALA A 172 10.78 -11.69 3.23
N LEU A 173 10.59 -12.95 3.67
CA LEU A 173 9.48 -13.77 3.24
C LEU A 173 8.13 -13.23 3.72
N ALA A 174 8.04 -12.72 4.95
CA ALA A 174 6.82 -12.14 5.50
C ALA A 174 6.39 -10.87 4.75
N PHE A 175 7.34 -10.01 4.34
CA PHE A 175 7.07 -8.88 3.45
C PHE A 175 6.51 -9.39 2.11
N PHE A 176 7.16 -10.36 1.47
CA PHE A 176 6.67 -10.89 0.18
C PHE A 176 5.25 -11.45 0.26
N ILE A 177 4.93 -12.17 1.35
CA ILE A 177 3.58 -12.66 1.63
C ILE A 177 2.60 -11.50 1.81
N HIS A 178 2.97 -10.47 2.58
CA HIS A 178 2.09 -9.31 2.77
C HIS A 178 1.85 -8.54 1.46
N GLU A 179 2.91 -8.31 0.69
CA GLU A 179 2.89 -7.52 -0.55
C GLU A 179 2.07 -8.15 -1.68
N SER A 180 1.97 -9.48 -1.70
CA SER A 180 1.50 -10.18 -2.90
C SER A 180 0.91 -11.57 -2.67
N SER A 181 0.71 -11.98 -1.42
CA SER A 181 0.41 -13.38 -1.08
C SER A 181 1.46 -14.35 -1.64
N ALA A 182 2.73 -13.97 -1.54
CA ALA A 182 3.86 -14.68 -2.14
C ALA A 182 3.74 -14.84 -3.68
N GLY A 183 3.30 -13.77 -4.34
CA GLY A 183 3.20 -13.68 -5.79
C GLY A 183 1.97 -14.36 -6.41
N THR A 184 0.98 -14.74 -5.60
CA THR A 184 -0.26 -15.40 -6.09
C THR A 184 -1.49 -14.51 -6.06
N ASN A 185 -1.43 -13.34 -5.43
CA ASN A 185 -2.53 -12.39 -5.50
C ASN A 185 -2.73 -11.94 -6.96
N PRO A 186 -3.92 -12.14 -7.57
CA PRO A 186 -4.16 -11.75 -8.96
C PRO A 186 -4.08 -10.23 -9.19
N ALA A 187 -4.21 -9.42 -8.14
CA ALA A 187 -3.98 -7.98 -8.19
C ALA A 187 -2.52 -7.59 -7.96
N TRP A 188 -1.61 -8.56 -7.77
CA TRP A 188 -0.19 -8.29 -7.66
C TRP A 188 0.32 -7.71 -8.97
N ALA A 189 0.90 -6.52 -8.89
CA ALA A 189 1.42 -5.83 -10.06
C ALA A 189 2.64 -6.53 -10.70
N GLY A 190 3.19 -7.55 -10.04
CA GLY A 190 4.25 -8.39 -10.57
C GLY A 190 3.79 -9.51 -11.50
N ILE A 191 2.49 -9.74 -11.70
CA ILE A 191 1.97 -10.69 -12.69
C ILE A 191 1.87 -10.01 -14.06
N LYS A 192 2.49 -10.61 -15.07
CA LYS A 192 2.47 -10.12 -16.45
C LYS A 192 1.31 -10.76 -17.24
N PRO A 193 0.84 -10.13 -18.34
CA PRO A 193 -0.28 -10.67 -19.14
C PRO A 193 -0.03 -12.05 -19.74
N ASP A 194 1.24 -12.43 -19.92
CA ASP A 194 1.65 -13.74 -20.42
C ASP A 194 1.74 -14.82 -19.32
N GLY A 195 1.39 -14.48 -18.07
CA GLY A 195 1.46 -15.36 -16.92
C GLY A 195 2.84 -15.46 -16.26
N THR A 196 3.86 -14.80 -16.82
CA THR A 196 5.17 -14.71 -16.16
C THR A 196 5.15 -13.66 -15.04
N THR A 197 6.20 -13.62 -14.23
CA THR A 197 6.30 -12.66 -13.12
C THR A 197 7.45 -11.68 -13.33
N THR A 198 7.37 -10.52 -12.66
CA THR A 198 8.49 -9.58 -12.54
C THR A 198 9.54 -10.03 -11.53
N HIS A 199 9.27 -11.11 -10.79
CA HIS A 199 10.07 -11.59 -9.67
C HIS A 199 10.26 -10.55 -8.54
N ASN A 200 9.39 -9.54 -8.45
CA ASN A 200 9.53 -8.42 -7.52
C ASN A 200 8.89 -8.69 -6.15
N VAL A 201 9.66 -9.25 -5.24
CA VAL A 201 9.17 -9.70 -3.92
C VAL A 201 8.71 -8.57 -2.99
N GLY A 202 9.03 -7.32 -3.32
CA GLY A 202 8.73 -6.16 -2.46
C GLY A 202 7.81 -5.11 -3.07
N ASN A 203 7.23 -5.34 -4.26
CA ASN A 203 6.56 -4.27 -5.02
C ASN A 203 7.44 -3.00 -5.19
N ILE A 204 8.74 -3.19 -5.37
CA ILE A 204 9.72 -2.11 -5.43
C ILE A 204 9.53 -1.30 -6.72
N ILE A 205 9.42 0.02 -6.59
CA ILE A 205 9.18 0.96 -7.70
C ILE A 205 10.40 1.10 -8.61
N CYS A 206 10.15 1.16 -9.92
CA CYS A 206 11.15 1.36 -10.95
C CYS A 206 11.56 2.83 -11.07
N ALA A 207 12.34 3.32 -10.10
CA ALA A 207 12.88 4.68 -10.11
C ALA A 207 14.28 4.70 -10.74
N GLY A 208 14.36 4.74 -12.08
CA GLY A 208 15.63 4.81 -12.81
C GLY A 208 16.39 3.48 -12.96
N TYR A 209 15.67 2.35 -12.88
CA TYR A 209 16.22 1.02 -13.14
C TYR A 209 16.10 0.66 -14.63
N PRO A 210 16.98 -0.23 -15.16
CA PRO A 210 17.01 -0.54 -16.59
C PRO A 210 15.76 -1.26 -17.09
N THR A 211 15.14 -2.09 -16.25
CA THR A 211 14.01 -2.94 -16.61
C THR A 211 12.84 -2.69 -15.67
N CYS A 212 11.72 -2.26 -16.26
CA CYS A 212 10.49 -1.93 -15.56
C CYS A 212 9.32 -2.68 -16.18
N PHE A 213 8.36 -3.05 -15.35
CA PHE A 213 7.02 -3.47 -15.76
C PHE A 213 6.01 -2.53 -15.09
N ASN A 214 5.34 -1.70 -15.89
CA ASN A 214 4.59 -0.54 -15.39
C ASN A 214 5.48 0.33 -14.48
N ARG A 215 4.99 0.66 -13.27
CA ARG A 215 5.76 1.42 -12.28
C ARG A 215 6.73 0.58 -11.43
N PHE A 216 6.78 -0.75 -11.62
CA PHE A 216 7.51 -1.66 -10.75
C PHE A 216 8.78 -2.18 -11.44
N ARG A 217 9.81 -2.50 -10.64
CA ARG A 217 11.02 -3.14 -11.15
C ARG A 217 10.69 -4.53 -11.71
N ASP A 218 11.34 -4.87 -12.82
CA ASP A 218 11.21 -6.16 -13.50
C ASP A 218 12.57 -6.87 -13.52
N TYR A 219 12.68 -7.97 -12.79
CA TYR A 219 13.94 -8.69 -12.61
C TYR A 219 14.02 -9.92 -13.53
N PRO A 220 15.23 -10.29 -13.97
CA PRO A 220 15.41 -11.44 -14.86
C PRO A 220 15.08 -12.79 -14.20
N ASN A 221 15.15 -12.88 -12.87
CA ASN A 221 14.87 -14.11 -12.11
C ASN A 221 14.59 -13.79 -10.63
N TRP A 222 14.13 -14.80 -9.88
CA TRP A 222 13.87 -14.69 -8.43
C TRP A 222 15.08 -14.27 -7.61
N GLU A 223 16.28 -14.78 -7.92
CA GLU A 223 17.49 -14.42 -7.16
C GLU A 223 17.78 -12.92 -7.22
N ALA A 224 17.69 -12.32 -8.40
CA ALA A 224 17.88 -10.88 -8.58
C ALA A 224 16.82 -10.05 -7.82
N GLY A 225 15.55 -10.48 -7.85
CA GLY A 225 14.48 -9.78 -7.14
C GLY A 225 14.55 -9.91 -5.62
N ILE A 226 14.91 -11.09 -5.12
CA ILE A 226 15.12 -11.35 -3.69
C ILE A 226 16.33 -10.55 -3.18
N GLU A 227 17.46 -10.58 -3.90
CA GLU A 227 18.66 -9.83 -3.53
C GLU A 227 18.40 -8.33 -3.49
N ASP A 228 17.66 -7.78 -4.45
CA ASP A 228 17.37 -6.35 -4.48
C ASP A 228 16.50 -5.91 -3.29
N TRP A 229 15.62 -6.78 -2.77
CA TRP A 229 14.90 -6.50 -1.52
C TRP A 229 15.86 -6.45 -0.33
N TYR A 230 16.73 -7.44 -0.16
CA TYR A 230 17.72 -7.43 0.92
C TYR A 230 18.65 -6.23 0.85
N LYS A 231 19.09 -5.89 -0.37
CA LYS A 231 19.94 -4.74 -0.63
C LYS A 231 19.22 -3.43 -0.31
N LEU A 232 17.95 -3.29 -0.69
CA LEU A 232 17.12 -2.14 -0.34
C LEU A 232 17.04 -1.96 1.17
N ILE A 233 16.71 -3.01 1.91
CA ILE A 233 16.61 -2.96 3.37
C ILE A 233 17.96 -2.65 4.01
N SER A 234 19.02 -3.34 3.61
CA SER A 234 20.37 -3.12 4.16
C SER A 234 20.87 -1.71 3.87
N VAL A 235 20.83 -1.26 2.62
CA VAL A 235 21.46 0.00 2.21
C VAL A 235 20.61 1.20 2.60
N GLU A 236 19.33 1.22 2.21
CA GLU A 236 18.53 2.43 2.33
C GLU A 236 17.89 2.57 3.72
N TYR A 237 17.49 1.46 4.35
CA TYR A 237 16.80 1.49 5.64
C TYR A 237 17.77 1.37 6.81
N ILE A 238 18.52 0.27 6.88
CA ILE A 238 19.42 0.01 8.01
C ILE A 238 20.59 0.99 7.98
N ASN A 239 21.38 1.01 6.91
CA ASN A 239 22.56 1.87 6.83
C ASN A 239 22.23 3.34 6.56
N GLY A 240 21.29 3.60 5.65
CA GLY A 240 20.97 4.96 5.20
C GLY A 240 20.13 5.76 6.19
N ARG A 241 19.18 5.11 6.87
CA ARG A 241 18.24 5.77 7.78
C ARG A 241 18.43 5.38 9.25
N GLY A 242 19.26 4.36 9.54
CA GLY A 242 19.49 3.88 10.90
C GLY A 242 18.28 3.15 11.50
N VAL A 243 17.38 2.62 10.67
CA VAL A 243 16.18 1.89 11.11
C VAL A 243 16.31 0.40 10.83
N HIS A 244 16.04 -0.44 11.84
CA HIS A 244 16.36 -1.87 11.79
C HIS A 244 15.27 -2.79 12.35
N THR A 245 14.11 -2.23 12.68
CA THR A 245 12.96 -2.98 13.19
C THR A 245 11.76 -2.87 12.25
N VAL A 246 10.85 -3.86 12.33
CA VAL A 246 9.61 -3.88 11.54
C VAL A 246 8.81 -2.60 11.75
N GLU A 247 8.72 -2.16 13.01
CA GLU A 247 7.98 -1.00 13.48
C GLU A 247 8.53 0.32 12.93
N GLN A 248 9.85 0.39 12.72
CA GLN A 248 10.50 1.57 12.15
C GLN A 248 10.49 1.58 10.61
N ILE A 249 10.64 0.40 10.00
CA ILE A 249 10.76 0.26 8.54
C ILE A 249 9.42 0.43 7.83
N ILE A 250 8.37 -0.25 8.31
CA ILE A 250 7.07 -0.29 7.61
C ILE A 250 6.44 1.10 7.41
N PRO A 251 6.42 2.02 8.39
CA PRO A 251 5.86 3.36 8.19
C PRO A 251 6.52 4.16 7.06
N ILE A 252 7.77 3.83 6.73
CA ILE A 252 8.54 4.44 5.64
C ILE A 252 8.33 3.66 4.34
N TYR A 253 8.30 2.33 4.41
CA TYR A 253 8.14 1.43 3.27
C TYR A 253 6.74 1.49 2.65
N ALA A 254 5.70 1.48 3.49
CA ALA A 254 4.29 1.46 3.12
C ALA A 254 3.52 2.51 3.95
N PRO A 255 3.65 3.80 3.61
CA PRO A 255 3.13 4.90 4.43
C PRO A 255 1.60 4.93 4.50
N SER A 256 1.09 5.54 5.58
CA SER A 256 -0.33 5.45 5.98
C SER A 256 -1.34 6.14 5.06
N PHE A 257 -0.89 7.00 4.15
CA PHE A 257 -1.78 7.62 3.16
C PHE A 257 -2.23 6.64 2.07
N GLU A 258 -1.53 5.51 1.92
CA GLU A 258 -1.86 4.42 1.00
C GLU A 258 -2.14 3.08 1.71
N ASN A 259 -1.78 2.96 3.00
CA ASN A 259 -1.72 1.66 3.70
C ASN A 259 -2.26 1.71 5.12
N ASN A 260 -2.70 0.55 5.63
CA ASN A 260 -2.93 0.35 7.06
C ASN A 260 -1.63 -0.12 7.74
N VAL A 261 -0.81 0.83 8.16
CA VAL A 261 0.52 0.58 8.77
C VAL A 261 0.46 -0.39 9.97
N PRO A 262 -0.44 -0.21 10.97
CA PRO A 262 -0.56 -1.17 12.07
C PRO A 262 -0.90 -2.58 11.61
N ALA A 263 -1.79 -2.73 10.62
CA ALA A 263 -2.14 -4.05 10.11
C ALA A 263 -0.97 -4.73 9.39
N TYR A 264 -0.13 -3.96 8.67
CA TYR A 264 1.09 -4.48 8.05
C TYR A 264 2.07 -4.96 9.12
N ILE A 265 2.42 -4.12 10.10
CA ILE A 265 3.31 -4.50 11.21
C ILE A 265 2.82 -5.79 11.88
N ASN A 266 1.54 -5.86 12.22
CA ASN A 266 0.94 -7.04 12.84
C ASN A 266 1.03 -8.27 11.93
N ALA A 267 0.75 -8.14 10.63
CA ALA A 267 0.82 -9.26 9.69
C ALA A 267 2.24 -9.84 9.61
N VAL A 268 3.26 -8.99 9.46
CA VAL A 268 4.67 -9.42 9.40
C VAL A 268 5.09 -10.08 10.71
N ASN A 269 4.81 -9.43 11.84
CA ASN A 269 5.19 -9.96 13.15
C ASN A 269 4.50 -11.29 13.47
N ASN A 270 3.21 -11.44 13.11
CA ASN A 270 2.48 -12.68 13.34
C ASN A 270 3.01 -13.84 12.48
N LEU A 271 3.34 -13.61 11.21
CA LEU A 271 3.92 -14.63 10.34
C LEU A 271 5.26 -15.13 10.91
N VAL A 272 6.17 -14.19 11.21
CA VAL A 272 7.49 -14.52 11.76
C VAL A 272 7.38 -15.20 13.13
N HIS A 273 6.50 -14.70 14.00
CA HIS A 273 6.25 -15.33 15.29
C HIS A 273 5.78 -16.78 15.12
N THR A 274 4.78 -17.01 14.27
CA THR A 274 4.22 -18.35 14.01
C THR A 274 5.31 -19.33 13.57
N TRP A 275 6.16 -18.96 12.62
CA TRP A 275 7.22 -19.86 12.14
C TRP A 275 8.28 -20.16 13.20
N ARG A 276 8.57 -19.20 14.09
CA ARG A 276 9.56 -19.36 15.17
C ARG A 276 9.03 -20.20 16.33
N THR A 277 7.75 -20.09 16.68
CA THR A 277 7.18 -20.74 17.87
C THR A 277 6.43 -22.03 17.56
N GLU A 278 5.64 -22.02 16.50
CA GLU A 278 4.83 -23.18 16.08
C GLU A 278 5.53 -24.02 15.01
N GLY A 279 6.57 -23.48 14.38
CA GLY A 279 7.25 -24.09 13.24
C GLY A 279 6.50 -23.91 11.93
N VAL A 280 7.07 -24.45 10.85
CA VAL A 280 6.40 -24.54 9.55
C VAL A 280 5.64 -25.85 9.49
N ARG A 281 4.30 -25.78 9.49
CA ARG A 281 3.44 -26.97 9.31
C ARG A 281 3.66 -27.50 7.90
N ARG A 282 3.87 -28.81 7.75
CA ARG A 282 4.02 -29.46 6.43
C ARG A 282 2.68 -29.83 5.84
#